data_AF-A0A060VVN0-F1
#
_entry.id   AF-A0A060VVN0-F1
#
_cell.length_a   1.000
_cell.length_b   1.000
_cell.length_c   1.000
_cell.angle_alpha   90.00
_cell.angle_beta   90.00
_cell.angle_gamma   90.00
#
_symmetry.space_group_name_H-M   'P 1'
#
loop_
_entity.id
_entity.type
_entity.pdbx_description
1 polymer ?
#
loop_
_entity_poly.entity_id
_entity_poly.type
_entity_poly.pdbx_seq_one_letter_code
_entity_poly.pdbx_strand_id
1 'polypeptide(L)'
;MKWTILLAHLLVIWTMTVAEDSVSKLKIKVEESSSDKIKLSCPDGFHFQSTNETTRTLEYKDENTNEYVCEKDPVSEEDQVKIYVKFRTCDNCVELDTTAAVGMVVGDLVATVLIGVAVYSIASQPKATLITGKKTSSKMGLINNEASANEDPTGNYQPLNKKRMDRSEYSTLPERR
;
A
#
# COMPACT_ATOMS: atom_id res chain seq x y z
N MET A 1 31.86 -39.97 -23.80
CA MET A 1 32.03 -38.50 -23.65
C MET A 1 31.26 -37.88 -22.48
N LYS A 2 30.33 -38.57 -21.80
CA LYS A 2 29.59 -38.04 -20.63
C LYS A 2 30.37 -38.07 -19.29
N TRP A 3 31.38 -38.92 -19.17
CA TRP A 3 32.18 -39.07 -17.94
C TRP A 3 33.24 -37.96 -17.74
N THR A 4 33.72 -37.35 -18.81
CA THR A 4 34.71 -36.26 -18.73
C THR A 4 34.12 -34.97 -18.16
N ILE A 5 32.81 -34.75 -18.33
CA ILE A 5 32.09 -33.60 -17.78
C ILE A 5 31.87 -33.76 -16.26
N LEU A 6 31.56 -34.96 -15.79
CA LEU A 6 31.41 -35.25 -14.35
C LEU A 6 32.74 -35.12 -13.59
N LEU A 7 33.85 -35.56 -14.19
CA LEU A 7 35.18 -35.39 -13.61
C LEU A 7 35.61 -33.91 -13.57
N ALA A 8 35.25 -33.12 -14.58
CA ALA A 8 35.50 -31.68 -14.58
C ALA A 8 34.70 -30.96 -13.48
N HIS A 9 33.43 -31.35 -13.24
CA HIS A 9 32.64 -30.78 -12.14
C HIS A 9 33.18 -31.17 -10.76
N LEU A 10 33.64 -32.41 -10.57
CA LEU A 10 34.27 -32.84 -9.31
C LEU A 10 35.57 -32.04 -9.02
N LEU A 11 36.36 -31.74 -10.05
CA LEU A 11 37.56 -30.89 -9.91
C LEU A 11 37.22 -29.44 -9.57
N VAL A 12 36.14 -28.87 -10.13
CA VAL A 12 35.68 -27.51 -9.82
C VAL A 12 35.09 -27.40 -8.41
N ILE A 13 34.46 -28.46 -7.88
CA ILE A 13 33.94 -28.47 -6.51
C ILE A 13 35.09 -28.54 -5.49
N TRP A 14 36.22 -29.14 -5.85
CA TRP A 14 37.39 -29.24 -4.97
C TRP A 14 38.19 -27.92 -4.84
N THR A 15 38.04 -26.97 -5.77
CA THR A 15 38.69 -25.65 -5.66
C THR A 15 37.90 -24.65 -4.81
N MET A 16 36.67 -24.98 -4.40
CA MET A 16 35.87 -24.12 -3.50
C MET A 16 36.09 -24.42 -2.01
N THR A 17 36.95 -25.38 -1.65
CA THR A 17 37.43 -25.48 -0.27
C THR A 17 38.58 -24.50 -0.08
N VAL A 18 38.25 -23.21 -0.06
CA VAL A 18 39.04 -22.25 0.70
C VAL A 18 38.92 -22.72 2.15
N ALA A 19 39.96 -23.40 2.63
CA ALA A 19 40.20 -23.45 4.05
C ALA A 19 40.42 -21.99 4.48
N GLU A 20 39.39 -21.39 5.06
CA GLU A 20 39.60 -20.24 5.92
C GLU A 20 40.53 -20.77 7.02
N ASP A 21 41.79 -20.34 6.99
CA ASP A 21 42.69 -20.51 8.11
C ASP A 21 41.94 -20.01 9.35
N SER A 22 41.56 -20.95 10.22
CA SER A 22 40.93 -20.67 11.50
C SER A 22 41.99 -20.14 12.48
N VAL A 23 42.72 -19.10 12.05
CA VAL A 23 43.18 -18.10 13.00
C VAL A 23 41.89 -17.54 13.58
N SER A 24 41.50 -18.09 14.73
CA SER A 24 40.34 -17.63 15.47
C SER A 24 40.60 -16.18 15.78
N LYS A 25 40.08 -15.28 14.93
CA LYS A 25 40.15 -13.85 15.16
C LYS A 25 39.30 -13.63 16.39
N LEU A 26 39.96 -13.60 17.54
CA LEU A 26 39.35 -13.43 18.86
C LEU A 26 38.46 -12.18 18.77
N LYS A 27 37.15 -12.40 18.71
CA LYS A 27 36.15 -11.36 18.50
C LYS A 27 35.00 -11.61 19.45
N ILE A 28 34.63 -10.57 20.19
CA ILE A 28 33.45 -10.58 21.05
C ILE A 28 32.21 -10.70 20.16
N LYS A 29 31.37 -11.70 20.44
CA LYS A 29 30.12 -11.92 19.71
C LYS A 29 29.06 -10.99 20.27
N VAL A 30 28.28 -10.39 19.37
CA VAL A 30 27.14 -9.53 19.71
C VAL A 30 25.91 -10.18 19.14
N GLU A 31 24.99 -10.57 20.01
CA GLU A 31 23.72 -11.19 19.65
C GLU A 31 22.56 -10.32 20.15
N GLU A 32 21.56 -10.11 19.32
CA GLU A 32 20.30 -9.48 19.74
C GLU A 32 19.44 -10.53 20.42
N SER A 33 19.13 -10.34 21.71
CA SER A 33 18.39 -11.34 22.50
C SER A 33 16.88 -11.07 22.57
N SER A 34 16.49 -9.81 22.43
CA SER A 34 15.11 -9.32 22.43
C SER A 34 15.09 -7.89 21.89
N SER A 35 13.94 -7.37 21.46
CA SER A 35 13.80 -6.06 20.79
C SER A 35 14.60 -4.91 21.41
N ASP A 36 14.82 -4.96 22.73
CA ASP A 36 15.42 -3.86 23.50
C ASP A 36 16.75 -4.21 24.19
N LYS A 37 17.36 -5.37 23.91
CA LYS A 37 18.58 -5.81 24.60
C LYS A 37 19.58 -6.51 23.69
N ILE A 38 20.85 -6.18 23.86
CA ILE A 38 21.97 -6.90 23.24
C ILE A 38 22.66 -7.79 24.27
N LYS A 39 23.20 -8.91 23.81
CA LYS A 39 24.03 -9.83 24.59
C LYS A 39 25.42 -9.86 23.99
N LEU A 40 26.40 -9.48 24.81
CA LEU A 40 27.82 -9.61 24.50
C LEU A 40 28.30 -10.95 25.03
N SER A 41 29.04 -11.71 24.23
CA SER A 41 29.70 -12.95 24.63
C SER A 41 31.19 -12.87 24.34
N CYS A 42 32.00 -13.10 25.36
CA CYS A 42 33.44 -13.27 25.22
C CYS A 42 33.77 -14.58 24.47
N PRO A 43 34.95 -14.67 23.84
CA PRO A 43 35.47 -15.93 23.29
C PRO A 43 35.71 -16.99 24.37
N ASP A 44 35.82 -18.26 23.97
CA ASP A 44 35.98 -19.37 24.92
C ASP A 44 37.24 -19.21 25.79
N GLY A 45 37.05 -19.25 27.11
CA GLY A 45 38.11 -19.07 28.10
C GLY A 45 38.43 -17.61 28.45
N PHE A 46 37.67 -16.65 27.92
CA PHE A 46 37.78 -15.24 28.29
C PHE A 46 36.58 -14.79 29.12
N HIS A 47 36.83 -13.88 30.05
CA HIS A 47 35.85 -13.32 30.97
C HIS A 47 35.88 -11.79 30.94
N PHE A 48 34.74 -11.14 31.19
CA PHE A 48 34.71 -9.68 31.29
C PHE A 48 35.47 -9.21 32.53
N GLN A 49 36.43 -8.30 32.35
CA GLN A 49 37.24 -7.72 33.44
C GLN A 49 36.38 -7.13 34.58
N SER A 50 35.21 -6.59 34.26
CA SER A 50 34.30 -5.95 35.22
C SER A 50 33.47 -6.93 36.06
N THR A 51 33.21 -8.15 35.59
CA THR A 51 32.19 -9.02 36.19
C THR A 51 32.62 -10.50 36.33
N ASN A 52 33.77 -10.90 35.76
CA ASN A 52 34.22 -12.30 35.64
C ASN A 52 33.23 -13.25 34.93
N GLU A 53 32.20 -12.71 34.29
CA GLU A 53 31.21 -13.46 33.50
C GLU A 53 31.67 -13.57 32.05
N THR A 54 31.26 -14.64 31.36
CA THR A 54 31.53 -14.83 29.92
C THR A 54 30.52 -14.11 29.04
N THR A 55 29.34 -13.79 29.57
CA THR A 55 28.25 -13.13 28.84
C THR A 55 27.69 -11.96 29.63
N ARG A 56 27.41 -10.85 28.95
CA ARG A 56 26.81 -9.65 29.56
C ARG A 56 25.66 -9.16 28.71
N THR A 57 24.51 -8.96 29.34
CA THR A 57 23.33 -8.38 28.67
C THR A 57 23.28 -6.88 28.94
N LEU A 58 23.13 -6.09 27.88
CA LEU A 58 23.04 -4.63 27.95
C LEU A 58 21.70 -4.19 27.36
N GLU A 59 21.06 -3.25 28.04
CA GLU A 59 19.86 -2.56 27.52
C GLU A 59 20.30 -1.44 26.58
N TYR A 60 19.47 -1.09 25.60
CA TYR A 60 19.69 0.10 24.77
C TYR A 60 19.52 1.37 25.61
N LYS A 61 20.60 1.79 26.26
CA LYS A 61 20.72 3.03 27.01
C LYS A 61 22.06 3.65 26.65
N ASP A 62 22.07 4.96 26.42
CA ASP A 62 23.32 5.68 26.10
C ASP A 62 24.36 5.53 27.22
N GLU A 63 23.94 5.37 28.48
CA GLU A 63 24.79 5.07 29.64
C GLU A 63 25.61 3.77 29.49
N ASN A 64 25.12 2.80 28.71
CA ASN A 64 25.82 1.55 28.44
C ASN A 64 26.86 1.68 27.32
N THR A 65 27.02 2.87 26.72
CA THR A 65 28.03 3.18 25.70
C THR A 65 29.40 3.25 26.34
N ASN A 66 30.14 2.15 26.30
CA ASN A 66 31.46 2.01 26.91
C ASN A 66 32.33 1.02 26.13
N GLU A 67 33.61 1.00 26.49
CA GLU A 67 34.53 -0.06 26.09
C GLU A 67 34.37 -1.28 27.01
N TYR A 68 34.25 -2.46 26.42
CA TYR A 68 34.15 -3.73 27.12
C TYR A 68 35.38 -4.57 26.79
N VAL A 69 36.02 -5.09 27.85
CA VAL A 69 37.28 -5.85 27.75
C VAL A 69 37.05 -7.27 28.28
N CYS A 70 37.40 -8.24 27.45
CA CYS A 70 37.49 -9.65 27.83
C CYS A 70 38.96 -10.01 28.06
N GLU A 71 39.26 -10.64 29.18
CA GLU A 71 40.61 -11.08 29.58
C GLU A 71 40.62 -12.59 29.83
N LYS A 72 41.78 -13.22 29.68
CA LYS A 72 42.01 -14.64 29.93
C LYS A 72 42.99 -14.80 31.09
N ASP A 73 42.75 -15.76 31.97
CA ASP A 73 43.69 -16.08 33.05
C ASP A 73 44.74 -17.12 32.60
N PRO A 74 46.05 -16.92 32.86
CA PRO A 74 46.67 -15.74 33.46
C PRO A 74 46.68 -14.53 32.50
N VAL A 75 46.41 -13.34 33.04
CA VAL A 75 46.29 -12.10 32.28
C VAL A 75 47.59 -11.78 31.54
N SER A 76 47.54 -11.81 30.20
CA SER A 76 48.58 -11.31 29.32
C SER A 76 48.03 -10.15 28.49
N GLU A 77 48.85 -9.12 28.22
CA GLU A 77 48.46 -7.95 27.40
C GLU A 77 48.10 -8.36 25.96
N GLU A 78 48.64 -9.49 25.48
CA GLU A 78 48.36 -10.04 24.15
C GLU A 78 47.03 -10.81 24.10
N ASP A 79 46.48 -11.19 25.24
CA ASP A 79 45.21 -11.92 25.41
C ASP A 79 44.06 -11.00 25.89
N GLN A 80 44.12 -9.69 25.63
CA GLN A 80 42.99 -8.78 25.86
C GLN A 80 42.20 -8.54 24.58
N VAL A 81 40.90 -8.86 24.60
CA VAL A 81 39.98 -8.58 23.49
C VAL A 81 39.07 -7.42 23.89
N LYS A 82 39.11 -6.33 23.12
CA LYS A 82 38.36 -5.10 23.40
C LYS A 82 37.28 -4.87 22.34
N ILE A 83 36.10 -4.41 22.78
CA ILE A 83 35.02 -3.94 21.90
C ILE A 83 34.48 -2.63 22.44
N TYR A 84 34.35 -1.63 21.57
CA TYR A 84 33.64 -0.40 21.89
C TYR A 84 32.19 -0.51 21.42
N VAL A 85 31.25 -0.52 22.37
CA VAL A 85 29.82 -0.56 22.05
C VAL A 85 29.29 0.86 22.15
N LYS A 86 28.74 1.36 21.04
CA LYS A 86 28.11 2.67 20.96
C LYS A 86 26.63 2.52 20.70
N PHE A 87 25.82 2.84 21.71
CA PHE A 87 24.39 2.99 21.52
C PHE A 87 24.08 4.35 20.91
N ARG A 88 23.09 4.38 20.03
CA ARG A 88 22.46 5.58 19.50
C ARG A 88 20.96 5.37 19.62
N THR A 89 20.42 5.68 20.79
CA THR A 89 18.98 5.64 20.99
C THR A 89 18.33 6.90 20.39
N CYS A 90 17.10 6.78 19.91
CA CYS A 90 16.33 7.90 19.40
C CYS A 90 14.89 7.80 19.89
N ASP A 91 14.45 8.79 20.66
CA ASP A 91 13.07 8.92 21.09
C ASP A 91 12.21 9.35 19.91
N ASN A 92 11.18 8.56 19.58
CA ASN A 92 10.26 8.78 18.46
C ASN A 92 10.87 8.65 17.05
N CYS A 93 12.02 7.98 16.91
CA CYS A 93 12.42 7.55 15.57
C CYS A 93 11.46 6.47 15.06
N VAL A 94 10.89 6.70 13.88
CA VAL A 94 10.18 5.67 13.14
C VAL A 94 11.20 4.95 12.27
N GLU A 95 11.30 3.64 12.46
CA GLU A 95 12.05 2.79 11.54
C GLU A 95 11.31 2.72 10.21
N LEU A 96 11.73 3.56 9.26
CA LEU A 96 11.20 3.55 7.91
C LEU A 96 11.91 2.45 7.13
N ASP A 97 11.35 1.24 7.15
CA ASP A 97 11.79 0.21 6.20
C ASP A 97 11.42 0.65 4.78
N THR A 98 12.25 0.25 3.83
CA THR A 98 12.06 0.42 2.39
C THR A 98 10.65 0.05 1.95
N THR A 99 10.11 -1.06 2.48
CA THR A 99 8.75 -1.52 2.22
C THR A 99 7.70 -0.51 2.69
N ALA A 100 7.85 0.04 3.89
CA ALA A 100 6.94 1.02 4.45
C ALA A 100 6.98 2.34 3.67
N ALA A 101 8.17 2.80 3.29
CA ALA A 101 8.35 4.00 2.47
C ALA A 101 7.67 3.87 1.11
N VAL A 102 7.85 2.73 0.43
CA VAL A 102 7.18 2.46 -0.86
C VAL A 102 5.66 2.39 -0.68
N GLY A 103 5.19 1.73 0.38
CA GLY A 103 3.76 1.65 0.70
C GLY A 103 3.11 3.02 0.90
N MET A 104 3.82 3.95 1.55
CA MET A 104 3.35 5.32 1.73
C MET A 104 3.19 6.06 0.38
N VAL A 105 4.19 5.96 -0.51
CA VAL A 105 4.15 6.61 -1.84
C VAL A 105 3.03 6.02 -2.70
N VAL A 106 2.93 4.69 -2.77
CA VAL A 106 1.88 4.02 -3.56
C VAL A 106 0.50 4.32 -2.98
N GLY A 107 0.37 4.34 -1.64
CA GLY A 107 -0.87 4.70 -0.96
C GLY A 107 -1.36 6.10 -1.32
N ASP A 108 -0.46 7.08 -1.34
CA ASP A 108 -0.79 8.45 -1.74
C ASP A 108 -1.20 8.56 -3.22
N LEU A 109 -0.50 7.86 -4.11
CA LEU A 109 -0.87 7.79 -5.53
C LEU A 109 -2.26 7.19 -5.73
N VAL A 110 -2.60 6.11 -5.03
CA VAL A 110 -3.95 5.50 -5.14
C VAL A 110 -5.01 6.43 -4.57
N ALA A 111 -4.75 7.04 -3.40
CA ALA A 111 -5.70 7.96 -2.77
C ALA A 111 -6.01 9.17 -3.66
N THR A 112 -4.98 9.78 -4.24
CA THR A 112 -5.14 10.93 -5.14
C THR A 112 -5.95 10.58 -6.40
N VAL A 113 -5.73 9.40 -7.00
CA VAL A 113 -6.52 8.92 -8.14
C VAL A 113 -7.99 8.72 -7.74
N LEU A 114 -8.25 8.09 -6.59
CA LEU A 114 -9.62 7.85 -6.12
C LEU A 114 -10.37 9.17 -5.86
N ILE A 115 -9.71 10.15 -5.24
CA ILE A 115 -10.27 11.49 -5.04
C ILE A 115 -10.54 12.15 -6.39
N GLY A 116 -9.61 12.04 -7.35
CA GLY A 116 -9.77 12.58 -8.70
C GLY A 116 -10.99 11.99 -9.42
N VAL A 117 -11.18 10.67 -9.35
CA VAL A 117 -12.35 9.99 -9.92
C VAL A 117 -13.64 10.44 -9.23
N ALA A 118 -13.65 10.52 -7.89
CA ALA A 118 -14.83 10.95 -7.14
C ALA A 118 -15.27 12.37 -7.54
N VAL A 119 -14.32 13.31 -7.61
CA VAL A 119 -14.59 14.69 -8.04
C VAL A 119 -15.05 14.72 -9.50
N TYR A 120 -14.40 13.95 -10.38
CA TYR A 120 -14.79 13.85 -11.79
C TYR A 120 -16.22 13.31 -11.94
N SER A 121 -16.62 12.28 -11.20
CA SER A 121 -17.98 11.73 -11.23
C SER A 121 -19.03 12.70 -10.71
N ILE A 122 -18.69 13.57 -9.77
CA ILE A 122 -19.60 14.63 -9.29
C ILE A 122 -19.71 15.76 -10.34
N ALA A 123 -18.59 16.17 -10.93
CA ALA A 123 -18.56 17.29 -11.88
C ALA A 123 -19.09 16.92 -13.28
N SER A 124 -18.93 15.65 -13.69
CA SER A 124 -19.40 15.13 -14.98
C SER A 124 -20.88 14.78 -14.99
N GLN A 125 -21.55 14.76 -13.83
CA GLN A 125 -23.00 14.75 -13.81
C GLN A 125 -23.47 16.02 -14.53
N PRO A 126 -24.28 15.89 -15.60
CA PRO A 126 -24.86 17.06 -16.23
C PRO A 126 -25.58 17.79 -15.12
N LYS A 127 -25.24 19.06 -14.88
CA LYS A 127 -25.99 19.90 -13.94
C LYS A 127 -27.43 19.67 -14.30
N ALA A 128 -28.17 18.98 -13.43
CA ALA A 128 -29.59 18.83 -13.59
C ALA A 128 -30.08 20.26 -13.50
N THR A 129 -30.25 20.88 -14.67
CA THR A 129 -31.00 22.09 -14.83
C THR A 129 -32.26 21.83 -14.01
N LEU A 130 -32.36 22.50 -12.87
CA LEU A 130 -33.54 22.50 -12.02
C LEU A 130 -34.63 23.24 -12.80
N ILE A 131 -35.07 22.64 -13.90
CA ILE A 131 -36.24 23.04 -14.66
C ILE A 131 -37.09 21.78 -14.73
N THR A 132 -37.95 21.72 -13.72
CA THR A 132 -39.32 21.20 -13.80
C THR A 132 -39.49 19.75 -14.27
N GLY A 133 -39.72 18.88 -13.28
CA GLY A 133 -40.69 17.79 -13.41
C GLY A 133 -40.28 16.58 -14.26
N LYS A 134 -39.54 15.63 -13.66
CA LYS A 134 -39.58 14.23 -14.11
C LYS A 134 -40.36 13.38 -13.10
N LYS A 135 -41.67 13.28 -13.31
CA LYS A 135 -42.42 12.08 -12.93
C LYS A 135 -41.99 10.99 -13.91
N THR A 136 -41.12 10.09 -13.48
CA THR A 136 -40.90 8.83 -14.19
C THR A 136 -41.99 7.85 -13.75
N SER A 137 -43.01 7.63 -14.58
CA SER A 137 -43.77 6.38 -14.51
C SER A 137 -44.58 6.13 -15.77
N SER A 138 -44.44 4.89 -16.25
CA SER A 138 -45.34 4.12 -17.12
C SER A 138 -45.50 4.51 -18.59
N LYS A 139 -44.97 3.60 -19.44
CA LYS A 139 -45.45 3.24 -20.79
C LYS A 139 -45.73 4.41 -21.74
N MET A 140 -44.75 4.74 -22.58
CA MET A 140 -45.03 5.45 -23.82
C MET A 140 -45.74 4.49 -24.78
N GLY A 141 -47.08 4.44 -24.72
CA GLY A 141 -47.88 3.87 -25.79
C GLY A 141 -47.78 4.78 -27.00
N LEU A 142 -47.30 4.24 -28.12
CA LEU A 142 -47.30 4.94 -29.41
C LEU A 142 -48.75 5.24 -29.79
N ILE A 143 -49.07 6.52 -30.01
CA ILE A 143 -50.41 6.95 -30.44
C ILE A 143 -50.48 6.78 -31.95
N ASN A 144 -51.21 5.76 -32.43
CA ASN A 144 -51.53 5.60 -33.84
C ASN A 144 -52.59 6.65 -34.23
N ASN A 145 -52.35 7.36 -35.34
CA ASN A 145 -53.34 8.25 -35.95
C ASN A 145 -54.31 7.41 -36.79
N GLU A 146 -55.44 7.02 -36.20
CA GLU A 146 -56.52 6.35 -36.93
C GLU A 146 -57.69 7.32 -37.03
N ALA A 147 -57.74 8.02 -38.16
CA ALA A 147 -58.86 8.83 -38.59
C ALA A 147 -60.03 7.93 -38.99
N SER A 148 -60.81 7.45 -38.02
CA SER A 148 -62.12 6.82 -38.24
C SER A 148 -62.82 6.70 -36.89
N ALA A 149 -63.66 7.67 -36.53
CA ALA A 149 -65.11 7.60 -36.72
C ALA A 149 -65.79 6.66 -35.71
N ASN A 150 -66.41 7.30 -34.71
CA ASN A 150 -67.43 6.80 -33.80
C ASN A 150 -67.01 5.72 -32.79
N GLU A 151 -67.39 5.97 -31.53
CA GLU A 151 -67.31 5.08 -30.35
C GLU A 151 -65.92 4.88 -29.72
N ASP A 152 -65.54 5.81 -28.82
CA ASP A 152 -64.73 5.46 -27.64
C ASP A 152 -65.09 6.35 -26.43
N PRO A 153 -65.28 5.80 -25.20
CA PRO A 153 -65.73 6.55 -24.01
C PRO A 153 -64.60 7.29 -23.26
N THR A 154 -63.35 7.23 -23.74
CA THR A 154 -62.16 7.78 -23.08
C THR A 154 -61.47 8.89 -23.88
N GLY A 155 -62.27 9.77 -24.48
CA GLY A 155 -61.78 10.94 -25.20
C GLY A 155 -61.08 11.96 -24.29
N ASN A 156 -59.74 12.02 -24.38
CA ASN A 156 -58.92 13.10 -23.82
C ASN A 156 -58.99 14.42 -24.62
N TYR A 157 -59.92 14.53 -25.56
CA TYR A 157 -60.23 15.78 -26.27
C TYR A 157 -61.70 16.11 -26.07
N GLN A 158 -61.95 17.31 -25.52
CA GLN A 158 -63.30 17.84 -25.42
C GLN A 158 -63.79 18.21 -26.84
N PRO A 159 -64.95 17.71 -27.30
CA PRO A 159 -65.48 18.11 -28.60
C PRO A 159 -65.78 19.61 -28.58
N LEU A 160 -65.24 20.34 -29.55
CA LEU A 160 -65.52 21.76 -29.72
C LEU A 160 -67.02 21.97 -29.95
N ASN A 161 -67.64 22.75 -29.07
CA ASN A 161 -69.06 23.02 -29.11
C ASN A 161 -69.38 23.92 -30.32
N LYS A 162 -69.89 23.32 -31.40
CA LYS A 162 -70.27 24.01 -32.64
C LYS A 162 -71.33 25.12 -32.45
N LYS A 163 -72.04 25.15 -31.30
CA LYS A 163 -73.01 26.24 -30.98
C LYS A 163 -72.34 27.55 -30.54
N ARG A 164 -71.05 27.54 -30.15
CA ARG A 164 -70.26 28.75 -29.86
C ARG A 164 -69.05 28.83 -30.79
N MET A 165 -69.28 28.61 -32.07
CA MET A 165 -68.32 28.97 -33.10
C MET A 165 -68.43 30.49 -33.28
N ASP A 166 -67.61 31.23 -32.53
CA ASP A 166 -67.33 32.61 -32.89
C ASP A 166 -66.77 32.59 -34.30
N ARG A 167 -67.53 33.17 -35.23
CA ARG A 167 -67.24 33.16 -36.66
C ARG A 167 -66.17 34.22 -36.91
N SER A 168 -65.01 34.02 -36.31
CA SER A 168 -63.85 34.86 -36.55
C SER A 168 -63.40 34.66 -37.99
N GLU A 169 -63.09 35.78 -38.63
CA GLU A 169 -62.86 35.96 -40.07
C GLU A 169 -61.79 35.01 -40.66
N TYR A 170 -60.99 34.37 -39.80
CA TYR A 170 -59.92 33.43 -40.15
C TYR A 170 -60.27 31.95 -39.99
N SER A 171 -61.51 31.59 -39.60
CA SER A 171 -61.93 30.21 -39.35
C SER A 171 -62.54 29.49 -40.57
N THR A 172 -62.61 30.15 -41.72
CA THR A 172 -63.03 29.54 -42.98
C THR A 172 -61.87 29.52 -43.95
N LEU A 173 -61.36 28.32 -44.28
CA LEU A 173 -60.61 28.15 -45.52
C LEU A 173 -61.60 28.36 -46.67
N PRO A 174 -61.31 29.24 -47.66
CA PRO A 174 -62.16 29.37 -48.82
C PRO A 174 -62.22 28.03 -49.58
N GLU A 175 -63.45 27.60 -49.89
CA GLU A 175 -63.73 26.46 -50.75
C GLU A 175 -63.01 26.66 -52.09
N ARG A 176 -62.29 25.62 -52.50
CA ARG A 176 -61.47 25.58 -53.70
C ARG A 176 -62.35 25.69 -54.95
N ARG A 177 -61.91 26.44 -55.95
CA ARG A 177 -62.25 26.18 -57.35
C ARG A 177 -60.97 25.97 -58.13
#